data_AF-A0A7S1QAM7-F1
#
_entry.id   AF-A0A7S1QAM7-F1
#
_cell.length_a   1.000
_cell.length_b   1.000
_cell.length_c   1.000
_cell.angle_alpha   90.00
_cell.angle_beta   90.00
_cell.angle_gamma   90.00
#
_symmetry.space_group_name_H-M   'P 1'
#
loop_
_entity.id
_entity.type
_entity.pdbx_description
1 polymer ?
#
loop_
_entity_poly.entity_id
_entity_poly.type
_entity_poly.pdbx_seq_one_letter_code
_entity_poly.pdbx_strand_id
1 'polypeptide(L)'
;RWEQFQILIDDDPTKVLHPRQYKAPRGTEVFGPEVVDEHDSTWLLDGRAKDSAEGIQNLQPGLPGDRYRVRLHVAGKWRTVTWTKLESVQGAGSLALAP
;
A
#
# COMPACT_ATOMS: atom_id res chain seq x y z
N ARG A 1 -6.00 12.64 -1.27
CA ARG A 1 -6.92 11.54 -0.88
C ARG A 1 -6.11 10.45 -0.20
N TRP A 2 -6.70 9.65 0.67
CA TRP A 2 -6.02 8.53 1.33
C TRP A 2 -6.95 7.32 1.37
N GLU A 3 -6.36 6.14 1.43
CA GLU A 3 -7.08 4.86 1.57
C GLU A 3 -6.51 4.10 2.77
N GLN A 4 -7.33 3.26 3.40
CA GLN A 4 -6.93 2.36 4.49
C GLN A 4 -7.17 0.92 4.07
N PHE A 5 -6.34 0.00 4.54
CA PHE A 5 -6.53 -1.42 4.24
C PHE A 5 -5.99 -2.35 5.33
N GLN A 6 -6.50 -3.58 5.31
CA GLN A 6 -6.01 -4.77 6.00
C GLN A 6 -5.80 -5.89 4.96
N ILE A 7 -5.24 -7.03 5.35
CA ILE A 7 -5.07 -8.18 4.45
C ILE A 7 -5.80 -9.37 5.06
N LEU A 8 -6.78 -9.91 4.35
CA LEU A 8 -7.45 -11.17 4.71
C LEU A 8 -6.66 -12.36 4.17
N ILE A 9 -6.52 -13.40 4.97
CA ILE A 9 -5.99 -14.69 4.53
C ILE A 9 -7.16 -15.54 4.05
N ASP A 10 -7.07 -16.04 2.82
CA ASP A 10 -8.07 -16.92 2.21
C ASP A 10 -9.50 -16.37 2.20
N ASP A 11 -9.66 -15.04 2.12
CA ASP A 11 -10.95 -14.35 2.19
C ASP A 11 -11.73 -14.60 3.50
N ASP A 12 -11.01 -14.96 4.58
CA ASP A 12 -11.58 -15.26 5.88
C ASP A 12 -11.50 -14.02 6.79
N PRO A 13 -12.63 -13.40 7.18
CA PRO A 13 -12.65 -12.21 8.04
C PRO A 13 -12.18 -12.49 9.47
N THR A 14 -12.01 -13.77 9.83
CA THR A 14 -11.43 -14.15 11.12
C THR A 14 -9.90 -14.27 11.09
N LYS A 15 -9.30 -14.19 9.89
CA LYS A 15 -7.86 -14.32 9.67
C LYS A 15 -7.29 -13.06 9.05
N VAL A 16 -7.29 -11.98 9.82
CA VAL A 16 -6.82 -10.66 9.38
C VAL A 16 -5.36 -10.45 9.77
N LEU A 17 -4.54 -10.01 8.80
CA LEU A 17 -3.24 -9.42 9.06
C LEU A 17 -3.37 -7.90 9.19
N HIS A 18 -2.72 -7.32 10.19
CA HIS A 18 -2.91 -5.93 10.58
C HIS A 18 -1.69 -5.34 11.32
N PRO A 19 -1.55 -4.00 11.42
CA PRO A 19 -0.38 -3.36 12.05
C PRO A 19 -0.46 -3.06 13.56
N ARG A 20 -1.56 -3.43 14.24
CA ARG A 20 -1.88 -3.02 15.64
C ARG A 20 -1.87 -1.52 15.90
N GLN A 21 -1.98 -0.73 14.83
CA GLN A 21 -1.96 0.73 14.90
C GLN A 21 -2.93 1.28 13.85
N TYR A 22 -3.70 2.28 14.24
CA TYR A 22 -4.53 3.05 13.32
C TYR A 22 -3.66 3.83 12.33
N LYS A 23 -3.95 3.71 11.03
CA LYS A 23 -3.25 4.42 9.96
C LYS A 23 -1.73 4.22 9.99
N ALA A 24 -1.30 2.99 10.22
CA ALA A 24 0.10 2.64 10.27
C ALA A 24 0.82 2.95 8.93
N PRO A 25 2.05 3.48 8.99
CA PRO A 25 2.83 3.78 7.80
C PRO A 25 3.35 2.51 7.11
N ARG A 26 3.99 2.72 5.96
CA ARG A 26 4.70 1.68 5.23
C ARG A 26 5.85 1.12 6.07
N GLY A 27 6.02 -0.19 6.06
CA GLY A 27 7.12 -0.88 6.75
C GLY A 27 6.82 -1.23 8.21
N THR A 28 5.62 -0.89 8.72
CA THR A 28 5.17 -1.34 10.04
C THR A 28 5.06 -2.86 10.12
N GLU A 29 5.33 -3.39 11.31
CA GLU A 29 5.21 -4.80 11.66
C GLU A 29 3.79 -5.34 11.41
N VAL A 30 3.70 -6.64 11.15
CA VAL A 30 2.46 -7.35 10.85
C VAL A 30 2.12 -8.35 11.95
N PHE A 31 0.92 -8.18 12.51
CA PHE A 31 0.30 -9.04 13.52
C PHE A 31 -0.81 -9.91 12.91
N GLY A 32 -1.34 -10.85 13.70
CA GLY A 32 -2.31 -11.84 13.27
C GLY A 32 -1.72 -13.07 12.57
N PRO A 33 -2.54 -13.95 11.99
CA PRO A 33 -3.98 -13.76 11.75
C PRO A 33 -4.82 -13.78 13.04
N GLU A 34 -5.62 -12.73 13.26
CA GLU A 34 -6.61 -12.64 14.35
C GLU A 34 -7.83 -11.81 13.93
N VAL A 35 -8.93 -11.86 14.69
CA VAL A 35 -10.10 -10.99 14.49
C VAL A 35 -9.77 -9.61 15.07
N VAL A 36 -10.00 -8.55 14.30
CA VAL A 36 -9.66 -7.18 14.69
C VAL A 36 -10.75 -6.22 14.24
N ASP A 37 -10.94 -5.13 14.98
CA ASP A 37 -11.76 -4.02 14.49
C ASP A 37 -11.08 -3.33 13.30
N GLU A 38 -11.82 -3.19 12.21
CA GLU A 38 -11.37 -2.57 10.95
C GLU A 38 -10.93 -1.11 11.14
N HIS A 39 -11.41 -0.42 12.18
CA HIS A 39 -11.14 1.00 12.39
C HIS A 39 -9.90 1.26 13.24
N ASP A 40 -9.44 0.29 14.02
CA ASP A 40 -8.37 0.51 15.01
C ASP A 40 -6.99 0.06 14.52
N SER A 41 -6.94 -0.73 13.45
CA SER A 41 -5.69 -1.34 13.01
C SER A 41 -5.59 -1.50 11.50
N THR A 42 -5.18 -0.44 10.81
CA THR A 42 -5.13 -0.36 9.34
C THR A 42 -3.78 0.17 8.86
N TRP A 43 -3.34 -0.25 7.69
CA TRP A 43 -2.27 0.45 6.97
C TRP A 43 -2.85 1.64 6.22
N LEU A 44 -2.11 2.75 6.20
CA LEU A 44 -2.49 3.96 5.49
C LEU A 44 -1.78 4.05 4.14
N LEU A 45 -2.54 3.97 3.06
CA LEU A 45 -2.07 4.38 1.74
C LEU A 45 -2.31 5.88 1.58
N ASP A 46 -1.28 6.66 1.90
CA ASP A 46 -1.34 8.12 1.82
C ASP A 46 -1.05 8.60 0.39
N GLY A 47 -2.12 8.95 -0.33
CA GLY A 47 -2.06 9.55 -1.66
C GLY A 47 -2.06 11.08 -1.64
N ARG A 48 -1.81 11.73 -0.50
CA ARG A 48 -1.61 13.18 -0.48
C ARG A 48 -0.26 13.52 -1.11
N ALA A 49 -0.24 14.57 -1.94
CA ALA A 49 1.02 15.15 -2.38
C ALA A 49 1.80 15.56 -1.12
N LYS A 50 3.00 15.02 -0.94
CA LYS A 50 3.90 15.51 0.08
C LYS A 50 4.63 16.68 -0.54
N ASP A 51 4.34 17.89 -0.07
CA ASP A 51 5.17 19.06 -0.36
C ASP A 51 6.58 18.74 0.16
N SER A 52 7.47 18.40 -0.77
CA SER A 52 8.78 17.86 -0.45
C SER A 52 9.69 19.00 0.02
N ALA A 53 9.62 19.32 1.32
CA ALA A 53 10.67 20.10 1.97
C ALA A 53 11.98 19.29 2.11
N GLU A 54 11.92 17.96 1.97
CA GLU A 54 13.07 17.05 2.17
C GLU A 54 13.12 15.97 1.07
N GLY A 55 13.50 16.39 -0.15
CA GLY A 55 14.43 15.69 -1.07
C GLY A 55 14.25 14.23 -1.53
N ILE A 56 13.34 13.39 -1.03
CA ILE A 56 13.28 11.98 -1.45
C ILE A 56 11.83 11.54 -1.72
N GLN A 57 11.57 11.31 -3.02
CA GLN A 57 10.38 10.77 -3.69
C GLN A 57 9.36 11.84 -4.16
N ASN A 58 9.38 12.09 -5.48
CA ASN A 58 8.27 12.64 -6.29
C ASN A 58 7.06 11.69 -6.18
N LEU A 59 6.42 11.64 -5.01
CA LEU A 59 5.18 10.90 -4.83
C LEU A 59 4.06 11.71 -5.45
N GLN A 60 3.79 11.43 -6.72
CA GLN A 60 2.58 11.90 -7.37
C GLN A 60 1.38 11.55 -6.47
N PRO A 61 0.44 12.48 -6.28
CA PRO A 61 -0.75 12.21 -5.49
C PRO A 61 -1.49 10.96 -6.00
N GLY A 62 -2.13 10.26 -5.09
CA GLY A 62 -2.96 9.10 -5.40
C GLY A 62 -4.28 9.55 -6.03
N LEU A 63 -4.56 9.05 -7.22
CA LEU A 63 -5.80 9.23 -7.97
C LEU A 63 -6.62 7.93 -7.96
N PRO A 64 -7.96 8.01 -8.08
CA PRO A 64 -8.77 6.82 -8.34
C PRO A 64 -8.27 6.07 -9.57
N GLY A 65 -8.13 4.75 -9.47
CA GLY A 65 -7.59 3.89 -10.53
C GLY A 65 -6.07 3.67 -10.48
N ASP A 66 -5.34 4.42 -9.66
CA ASP A 66 -3.93 4.14 -9.39
C ASP A 66 -3.77 2.75 -8.80
N ARG A 67 -2.76 2.03 -9.28
CA ARG A 67 -2.45 0.68 -8.81
C ARG A 67 -1.25 0.71 -7.89
N TYR A 68 -1.29 -0.11 -6.86
CA TYR A 68 -0.20 -0.26 -5.91
C TYR A 68 0.19 -1.72 -5.82
N ARG A 69 1.49 -1.98 -5.71
CA ARG A 69 2.01 -3.30 -5.39
C ARG A 69 2.26 -3.35 -3.90
N VAL A 70 1.43 -4.09 -3.19
CA VAL A 70 1.62 -4.44 -1.77
C VAL A 70 2.54 -5.66 -1.69
N ARG A 71 3.51 -5.63 -0.77
CA ARG A 71 4.43 -6.74 -0.49
C ARG A 71 4.44 -7.03 1.01
N LEU A 72 4.14 -8.27 1.35
CA LEU A 72 4.37 -8.85 2.67
C LEU A 72 5.78 -9.45 2.69
N HIS A 73 6.65 -8.93 3.54
CA HIS A 73 7.99 -9.48 3.78
C HIS A 73 7.95 -10.39 5.01
N VAL A 74 8.59 -11.55 4.94
CA VAL A 74 8.63 -12.53 6.03
C VAL A 74 10.08 -12.95 6.27
N ALA A 75 10.58 -12.75 7.49
CA ALA A 75 11.92 -13.11 7.94
C ALA A 75 11.82 -13.81 9.31
N GLY A 76 11.61 -15.14 9.27
CA GLY A 76 11.30 -15.91 10.47
C GLY A 76 9.99 -15.43 11.10
N LYS A 77 10.04 -15.01 12.37
CA LYS A 77 8.88 -14.46 13.09
C LYS A 77 8.52 -13.02 12.68
N TRP A 78 9.46 -12.31 12.06
CA TRP A 78 9.26 -10.90 11.70
C TRP A 78 8.56 -10.80 10.37
N ARG A 79 7.52 -9.97 10.32
CA ARG A 79 6.75 -9.69 9.11
C ARG A 79 6.50 -8.19 8.99
N THR A 80 6.63 -7.65 7.78
CA THR A 80 6.34 -6.23 7.50
C THR A 80 5.57 -6.10 6.20
N VAL A 81 4.73 -5.07 6.09
CA VAL A 81 4.02 -4.74 4.85
C VAL A 81 4.59 -3.46 4.25
N THR A 82 4.91 -3.53 2.96
CA THR A 82 5.35 -2.38 2.19
C THR A 82 4.52 -2.23 0.93
N TRP A 83 4.50 -1.03 0.35
CA TRP A 83 3.86 -0.81 -0.94
C TRP A 83 4.58 0.23 -1.78
N THR A 84 4.39 0.12 -3.09
CA THR A 84 4.90 1.04 -4.11
C THR A 84 3.80 1.32 -5.13
N LYS A 85 3.61 2.60 -5.48
CA LYS A 85 2.74 2.99 -6.60
C LYS A 85 3.30 2.38 -7.89
N LEU A 86 2.43 1.78 -8.69
CA LEU A 86 2.78 1.29 -10.02
C LEU A 86 2.54 2.41 -11.01
N GLU A 87 3.47 2.58 -11.95
CA GLU A 87 3.26 3.47 -13.09
C GLU A 87 2.07 2.94 -13.89
N SER A 88 1.14 3.84 -14.23
CA SER A 88 0.08 3.51 -15.17
C SER A 88 0.72 3.26 -16.53
N VAL A 89 0.50 2.08 -17.10
CA VAL A 89 0.90 1.75 -18.47
C VAL A 89 -0.03 2.52 -19.43
N GLN A 90 0.17 3.82 -19.56
CA GLN A 90 -0.43 4.66 -20.59
C GLN A 90 0.68 5.59 -21.11
N GLY A 91 1.38 5.14 -22.16
CA GLY A 91 2.42 5.95 -22.81
C GLY A 91 3.47 5.24 -23.68
N ALA A 92 3.41 3.92 -23.91
CA ALA A 92 4.31 3.23 -24.85
C ALA A 92 3.56 2.71 -26.09
N GLY A 93 2.69 3.55 -26.66
CA GLY A 93 1.86 3.21 -27.82
C GLY A 93 1.50 4.43 -28.65
N SER A 94 2.51 5.19 -29.11
CA SER A 94 2.32 6.31 -30.05
C SER A 94 3.66 6.77 -30.63
N LEU A 95 4.49 5.87 -31.15
CA LEU A 95 5.63 6.25 -32.00
C LEU A 95 6.15 5.00 -32.75
N ALA A 96 5.35 4.50 -33.69
CA ALA A 96 5.87 3.67 -34.79
C ALA A 96 4.81 3.58 -35.87
N LEU A 97 4.88 4.49 -36.84
CA LEU A 97 4.47 4.28 -38.24
C LEU A 97 5.00 5.48 -39.03
N ALA A 98 6.23 5.35 -39.50
CA ALA A 98 6.72 6.09 -40.65
C ALA A 98 6.88 5.07 -41.79
N PRO A 99 6.28 5.29 -42.97
CA PRO A 99 6.75 4.64 -44.20
C PRO A 99 8.10 5.22 -44.63
#